data_AF-A0A2D8XM34-F1
#
_entry.id   AF-A0A2D8XM34-F1
#
_cell.length_a   1.000
_cell.length_b   1.000
_cell.length_c   1.000
_cell.angle_alpha   90.00
_cell.angle_beta   90.00
_cell.angle_gamma   90.00
#
_symmetry.space_group_name_H-M   'P 1'
#
loop_
_entity.id
_entity.type
_entity.pdbx_description
1 polymer ?
#
loop_
_entity_poly.entity_id
_entity_poly.type
_entity_poly.pdbx_seq_one_letter_code
_entity_poly.pdbx_strand_id
1 'polypeptide(L)'
;MSKVLSLKETKALLKSTSQAKREAVEQELAAIGASELTDVISWDDTGKVMVIESNRLPDKTKRSIKKLKIIPSQYGNQIEIEMHDKLAALRLLAKHYGMLNVDTSQNKPSVLGINIQGPEATYEIKEKNKEEDS
;
A
#
# COMPACT_ATOMS: atom_id res chain seq x y z
N MET A 1 -32.24 -34.25 8.03
CA MET A 1 -33.01 -33.03 7.72
C MET A 1 -32.03 -31.86 7.65
N SER A 2 -31.68 -31.37 6.45
CA SER A 2 -30.81 -30.18 6.34
C SER A 2 -31.62 -28.95 6.76
N LYS A 3 -31.10 -28.18 7.72
CA LYS A 3 -31.73 -26.93 8.17
C LYS A 3 -31.64 -25.92 7.03
N VAL A 4 -32.78 -25.55 6.45
CA VAL A 4 -32.85 -24.51 5.41
C VAL A 4 -32.67 -23.16 6.10
N LEU A 5 -31.56 -22.49 5.79
CA LEU A 5 -31.21 -21.17 6.35
C LEU A 5 -31.95 -20.05 5.62
N SER A 6 -32.38 -19.03 6.36
CA SER A 6 -32.98 -17.83 5.80
C SER A 6 -31.97 -16.99 5.01
N LEU A 7 -32.42 -16.25 4.00
CA LEU A 7 -31.58 -15.34 3.20
C LEU A 7 -30.82 -14.31 4.06
N LYS A 8 -31.39 -13.92 5.21
CA LYS A 8 -30.73 -13.01 6.16
C LYS A 8 -29.58 -13.71 6.89
N GLU A 9 -29.78 -14.97 7.27
CA GLU A 9 -28.79 -15.80 7.97
C GLU A 9 -27.65 -16.18 7.02
N THR A 10 -27.95 -16.55 5.77
CA THR A 10 -26.91 -16.84 4.76
C THR A 10 -26.07 -15.60 4.44
N LYS A 11 -26.70 -14.42 4.29
CA LYS A 11 -25.96 -13.15 4.12
C LYS A 11 -25.09 -12.80 5.32
N ALA A 12 -25.59 -13.00 6.55
CA ALA A 12 -24.82 -12.75 7.76
C ALA A 12 -23.61 -13.70 7.87
N LEU A 13 -23.80 -14.99 7.58
CA LEU A 13 -22.72 -15.99 7.55
C LEU A 13 -21.68 -15.63 6.49
N LEU A 14 -22.08 -15.28 5.26
CA LEU A 14 -21.16 -14.84 4.20
C LEU A 14 -20.36 -13.60 4.60
N LYS A 15 -21.01 -12.61 5.23
CA LYS A 15 -20.35 -11.40 5.74
C LYS A 15 -19.33 -11.75 6.83
N SER A 16 -19.70 -12.62 7.78
CA SER A 16 -18.79 -13.06 8.86
C SER A 16 -17.57 -13.82 8.34
N THR A 17 -17.78 -14.73 7.37
CA THR A 17 -16.69 -15.45 6.69
C THR A 17 -15.80 -14.50 5.91
N SER A 18 -16.38 -13.47 5.28
CA SER A 18 -15.59 -12.43 4.59
C SER A 18 -14.75 -11.61 5.57
N GLN A 19 -15.28 -11.29 6.74
CA GLN A 19 -14.57 -10.55 7.77
C GLN A 19 -13.41 -11.36 8.35
N ALA A 20 -13.63 -12.63 8.72
CA ALA A 20 -12.58 -13.51 9.21
C ALA A 20 -11.43 -13.69 8.20
N LYS A 21 -11.76 -13.74 6.90
CA LYS A 21 -10.75 -13.79 5.82
C LYS A 21 -9.92 -12.50 5.73
N ARG A 22 -10.54 -11.33 5.95
CA ARG A 22 -9.81 -10.03 5.95
C ARG A 22 -8.85 -9.96 7.13
N GLU A 23 -9.34 -10.30 8.32
CA GLU A 23 -8.52 -10.35 9.53
C GLU A 23 -7.35 -11.33 9.40
N ALA A 24 -7.56 -12.50 8.78
CA ALA A 24 -6.49 -13.44 8.50
C ALA A 24 -5.42 -12.83 7.58
N VAL A 25 -5.81 -12.13 6.51
CA VAL A 25 -4.86 -11.45 5.61
C VAL A 25 -4.10 -10.34 6.33
N GLU A 26 -4.78 -9.54 7.17
CA GLU A 26 -4.13 -8.51 7.97
C GLU A 26 -3.09 -9.10 8.93
N GLN A 27 -3.42 -10.21 9.59
CA GLN A 27 -2.50 -10.92 10.48
C GLN A 27 -1.27 -11.46 9.75
N GLU A 28 -1.43 -12.02 8.55
CA GLU A 28 -0.30 -12.51 7.74
C GLU A 28 0.61 -11.36 7.29
N LEU A 29 0.03 -10.25 6.82
CA LEU A 29 0.80 -9.06 6.44
C LEU A 29 1.53 -8.45 7.65
N ALA A 30 0.89 -8.43 8.82
CA ALA A 30 1.51 -7.96 10.05
C ALA A 30 2.65 -8.88 10.50
N ALA A 31 2.50 -10.19 10.37
CA ALA A 31 3.55 -11.16 10.66
C ALA A 31 4.79 -10.95 9.78
N ILE A 32 4.61 -10.77 8.47
CA ILE A 32 5.71 -10.43 7.54
C ILE A 32 6.32 -9.08 7.92
N GLY A 33 5.48 -8.06 8.13
CA GLY A 33 5.89 -6.70 8.47
C GLY A 33 6.64 -6.57 9.80
N ALA A 34 6.39 -7.47 10.75
CA ALA A 34 7.03 -7.48 12.08
C ALA A 34 8.12 -8.56 12.23
N SER A 35 8.45 -9.28 11.16
CA SER A 35 9.49 -10.32 11.18
C SER A 35 10.89 -9.71 11.16
N GLU A 36 11.83 -10.41 11.79
CA GLU A 36 13.25 -10.08 11.81
C GLU A 36 14.09 -11.33 11.47
N LEU A 37 15.22 -11.14 10.79
CA LEU A 37 16.09 -12.25 10.41
C LEU A 37 16.73 -12.92 11.66
N THR A 38 16.96 -12.14 12.70
CA THR A 38 17.45 -12.56 14.03
C THR A 38 16.51 -13.54 14.74
N ASP A 39 15.22 -13.56 14.38
CA ASP A 39 14.29 -14.56 14.89
C ASP A 39 14.56 -15.95 14.28
N VAL A 40 15.29 -16.03 13.16
CA VAL A 40 15.57 -17.28 12.41
C VAL A 40 17.01 -17.75 12.61
N ILE A 41 17.96 -16.82 12.70
CA ILE A 41 19.38 -17.13 12.86
C ILE A 41 19.97 -16.48 14.09
N SER A 42 20.97 -17.16 14.64
CA SER A 42 21.86 -16.65 15.68
C SER A 42 23.29 -16.67 15.16
N TRP A 43 24.11 -15.75 15.61
CA TRP A 43 25.56 -15.77 15.40
C TRP A 43 26.26 -15.51 16.72
N ASP A 44 27.40 -16.17 16.93
CA ASP A 44 28.24 -15.94 18.10
C ASP A 44 29.28 -14.84 17.83
N ASP A 45 30.03 -14.47 18.87
CA ASP A 45 31.10 -13.46 18.80
C ASP A 45 32.23 -13.87 17.84
N THR A 46 32.29 -15.15 17.45
CA THR A 46 33.27 -15.67 16.48
C THR A 46 32.74 -15.63 15.04
N GLY A 47 31.51 -15.17 14.83
CA GLY A 47 30.86 -15.06 13.52
C GLY A 47 30.25 -16.36 13.00
N LYS A 48 30.13 -17.39 13.83
CA LYS A 48 29.52 -18.67 13.43
C LYS A 48 28.00 -18.53 13.43
N VAL A 49 27.38 -18.68 12.26
CA VAL A 49 25.93 -18.60 12.09
C VAL A 49 25.28 -19.97 12.32
N MET A 50 24.22 -19.99 13.14
CA MET A 50 23.38 -21.16 13.37
C MET A 50 21.90 -20.81 13.17
N VAL A 51 21.17 -21.70 12.50
CA VAL A 51 19.71 -21.59 12.34
C VAL A 51 19.04 -22.07 13.63
N ILE A 52 18.08 -21.29 14.13
CA ILE A 52 17.28 -21.67 15.31
C ILE A 52 16.37 -22.85 14.94
N GLU A 53 16.17 -23.76 15.89
CA GLU A 53 15.27 -24.90 15.74
C GLU A 53 13.86 -24.44 15.35
N SER A 54 13.26 -25.09 14.34
CA SER A 54 11.94 -24.73 13.82
C SER A 54 10.84 -24.69 14.88
N ASN A 55 10.92 -25.55 15.90
CA ASN A 55 9.96 -25.60 17.01
C ASN A 55 10.05 -24.41 17.96
N ARG A 56 11.21 -23.74 18.00
CA ARG A 56 11.45 -22.54 18.82
C ARG A 56 11.13 -21.24 18.07
N LEU A 57 10.96 -21.30 16.76
CA LEU A 57 10.60 -20.13 15.96
C LEU A 57 9.20 -19.63 16.35
N PRO A 58 9.02 -18.33 16.57
CA PRO A 58 7.69 -17.73 16.71
C PRO A 58 6.83 -18.00 15.46
N ASP A 59 5.54 -18.21 15.63
CA ASP A 59 4.63 -18.52 14.51
C ASP A 59 4.55 -17.39 13.48
N LYS A 60 4.76 -16.13 13.90
CA LYS A 60 4.89 -14.99 12.98
C LYS A 60 6.11 -15.14 12.05
N THR A 61 7.21 -15.65 12.59
CA THR A 61 8.50 -15.77 11.90
C THR A 61 8.44 -16.92 10.91
N LYS A 62 7.84 -18.05 11.29
CA LYS A 62 7.62 -19.19 10.39
C LYS A 62 6.89 -18.78 9.10
N ARG A 63 5.88 -17.91 9.22
CA ARG A 63 5.09 -17.40 8.08
C ARG A 63 5.85 -16.42 7.18
N SER A 64 6.89 -15.79 7.71
CA SER A 64 7.69 -14.79 6.98
C SER A 64 8.85 -15.37 6.17
N ILE A 65 9.20 -16.64 6.37
CA ILE A 65 10.30 -17.30 5.65
C ILE A 65 9.83 -17.72 4.26
N LYS A 66 10.48 -17.20 3.21
CA LYS A 66 10.22 -17.56 1.81
C LYS A 66 11.04 -18.76 1.38
N LYS A 67 12.32 -18.83 1.78
CA LYS A 67 13.24 -19.91 1.42
C LYS A 67 14.31 -20.09 2.50
N LEU A 68 14.62 -21.35 2.80
CA LEU A 68 15.75 -21.74 3.64
C LEU A 68 16.51 -22.87 2.95
N LYS A 69 17.80 -22.67 2.69
CA LYS A 69 18.68 -23.68 2.12
C LYS A 69 19.90 -23.83 3.02
N ILE A 70 20.21 -25.07 3.39
CA ILE A 70 21.36 -25.43 4.21
C ILE A 70 22.18 -26.43 3.42
N ILE A 71 23.42 -26.06 3.07
CA ILE A 71 24.36 -26.93 2.37
C ILE A 71 25.49 -27.26 3.36
N PRO A 72 25.59 -28.50 3.84
CA PRO A 72 26.71 -28.91 4.68
C PRO A 72 28.02 -28.85 3.87
N SER A 73 29.06 -28.21 4.43
CA SER A 73 30.40 -28.16 3.84
C SER A 73 31.45 -28.52 4.91
N GLN A 74 32.65 -28.86 4.46
CA GLN A 74 33.80 -29.26 5.28
C GLN A 74 34.23 -28.16 6.27
N TYR A 75 33.92 -26.90 5.95
CA TYR A 75 34.26 -25.71 6.74
C TYR A 75 33.06 -25.15 7.53
N GLY A 76 31.91 -25.83 7.51
CA GLY A 76 30.67 -25.38 8.13
C GLY A 76 29.48 -25.40 7.17
N ASN A 77 28.30 -25.04 7.66
CA ASN A 77 27.09 -25.01 6.84
C ASN A 77 27.02 -23.70 6.05
N GLN A 78 26.88 -23.79 4.73
CA GLN A 78 26.47 -22.65 3.91
C GLN A 78 24.95 -22.49 4.05
N ILE A 79 24.54 -21.39 4.67
CA ILE A 79 23.13 -21.09 4.99
C ILE A 79 22.67 -19.93 4.09
N GLU A 80 21.63 -20.17 3.31
CA GLU A 80 20.97 -19.17 2.47
C GLU A 80 19.52 -19.02 2.94
N ILE A 81 19.13 -17.80 3.34
CA ILE A 81 17.80 -17.49 3.86
C ILE A 81 17.23 -16.33 3.08
N GLU A 82 16.01 -16.51 2.59
CA GLU A 82 15.22 -15.47 1.95
C GLU A 82 13.93 -15.26 2.75
N MET A 83 13.70 -14.03 3.20
CA MET A 83 12.46 -13.62 3.86
C MET A 83 11.51 -13.00 2.84
N HIS A 84 10.22 -12.98 3.14
CA HIS A 84 9.25 -12.22 2.36
C HIS A 84 9.56 -10.70 2.39
N ASP A 85 9.14 -9.99 1.35
CA ASP A 85 9.35 -8.54 1.24
C ASP A 85 8.56 -7.78 2.31
N LYS A 86 9.29 -7.37 3.35
CA LYS A 86 8.80 -6.59 4.48
C LYS A 86 8.25 -5.23 4.05
N LEU A 87 8.88 -4.56 3.08
CA LEU A 87 8.47 -3.24 2.63
C LEU A 87 7.15 -3.28 1.87
N ALA A 88 6.96 -4.30 1.02
CA ALA A 88 5.70 -4.51 0.32
C ALA A 88 4.53 -4.75 1.30
N ALA A 89 4.74 -5.62 2.30
CA ALA A 89 3.73 -5.91 3.32
C ALA A 89 3.34 -4.65 4.13
N LEU A 90 4.32 -3.89 4.59
CA LEU A 90 4.09 -2.65 5.35
C LEU A 90 3.38 -1.57 4.53
N ARG A 91 3.70 -1.42 3.24
CA ARG A 91 2.98 -0.49 2.36
C ARG A 91 1.51 -0.86 2.21
N LEU A 92 1.21 -2.15 2.08
CA LEU A 92 -0.16 -2.64 1.96
C LEU A 92 -0.96 -2.39 3.24
N LEU A 93 -0.34 -2.62 4.41
CA LEU A 93 -0.92 -2.29 5.71
C LEU A 93 -1.13 -0.78 5.89
N ALA A 94 -0.13 0.04 5.56
CA ALA A 94 -0.24 1.49 5.65
C ALA A 94 -1.37 2.03 4.74
N LYS A 95 -1.56 1.45 3.55
CA LYS A 95 -2.69 1.74 2.68
C LYS A 95 -4.02 1.32 3.31
N HIS A 96 -4.08 0.13 3.92
CA HIS A 96 -5.27 -0.36 4.61
C HIS A 96 -5.69 0.57 5.76
N TYR A 97 -4.74 1.09 6.52
CA TYR A 97 -4.97 2.06 7.61
C TYR A 97 -5.11 3.51 7.15
N GLY A 98 -5.07 3.79 5.84
CA GLY A 98 -5.20 5.14 5.30
C GLY A 98 -4.01 6.08 5.58
N MET A 99 -2.87 5.55 6.05
CA MET A 99 -1.68 6.35 6.42
C MET A 99 -0.97 6.98 5.21
N LEU A 100 -1.22 6.46 3.99
CA LEU A 100 -0.54 6.90 2.77
C LEU A 100 -1.31 7.98 1.99
N ASN A 101 -2.49 8.39 2.46
CA ASN A 101 -3.27 9.44 1.80
C ASN A 101 -2.77 10.80 2.28
N VAL A 102 -1.83 11.39 1.52
CA VAL A 102 -1.53 12.82 1.63
C VAL A 102 -2.61 13.55 0.84
N ASP A 103 -3.49 14.27 1.53
CA ASP A 103 -4.52 15.11 0.91
C ASP A 103 -3.86 16.23 0.10
N THR A 104 -3.60 15.95 -1.18
CA THR A 104 -3.16 16.94 -2.19
C THR A 104 -4.27 17.90 -2.62
N SER A 105 -5.45 17.79 -1.99
CA SER A 105 -6.65 18.60 -2.26
C SER A 105 -6.66 19.95 -1.54
N GLN A 106 -5.85 20.14 -0.50
CA GLN A 106 -5.80 21.40 0.27
C GLN A 106 -5.24 22.59 -0.51
N ASN A 107 -4.57 22.36 -1.66
CA ASN A 107 -3.86 23.41 -2.39
C ASN A 107 -4.20 23.48 -3.89
N LYS A 108 -5.42 23.10 -4.28
CA LYS A 108 -5.94 23.40 -5.63
C LYS A 108 -6.96 24.54 -5.53
N PRO A 109 -6.62 25.78 -5.95
CA PRO A 109 -7.61 26.84 -6.04
C PRO A 109 -8.69 26.41 -7.03
N SER A 110 -9.92 26.19 -6.56
CA SER A 110 -10.98 25.60 -7.38
C SER A 110 -11.63 26.58 -8.37
N VAL A 111 -11.36 27.89 -8.25
CA VAL A 111 -11.86 28.91 -9.18
C VAL A 111 -10.87 30.08 -9.26
N LEU A 112 -10.30 30.33 -10.44
CA LEU A 112 -9.55 31.56 -10.73
C LEU A 112 -10.46 32.47 -11.56
N GLY A 113 -11.11 33.43 -10.92
CA GLY A 113 -11.93 34.43 -11.62
C GLY A 113 -11.03 35.44 -12.33
N ILE A 114 -10.90 35.35 -13.66
CA ILE A 114 -10.21 36.36 -14.45
C ILE A 114 -11.26 37.38 -14.91
N ASN A 115 -11.19 38.60 -14.40
CA ASN A 115 -11.98 39.72 -14.92
C ASN A 115 -11.31 40.25 -16.19
N ILE A 116 -11.83 39.87 -17.36
CA ILE A 116 -11.34 40.38 -18.64
C ILE A 116 -12.12 41.66 -18.96
N GLN A 117 -11.48 42.82 -18.76
CA GLN A 117 -12.01 44.09 -19.21
C GLN A 117 -11.52 44.35 -20.64
N GLY A 118 -12.44 44.30 -21.60
CA GLY A 118 -12.13 44.64 -22.99
C GLY A 118 -11.78 46.13 -23.13
N PRO A 119 -10.90 46.52 -24.06
CA PRO A 119 -10.61 47.92 -24.32
C PRO A 119 -11.87 48.63 -24.83
N GLU A 120 -12.11 49.85 -24.38
CA GLU A 120 -13.21 50.66 -24.89
C GLU A 120 -12.97 51.02 -26.35
N ALA A 121 -13.92 50.65 -27.21
CA ALA A 121 -13.88 50.98 -28.62
C ALA A 121 -14.22 52.47 -28.80
N THR A 122 -13.21 53.31 -29.03
CA THR A 122 -13.39 54.66 -29.56
C THR A 122 -13.62 54.57 -31.06
N TYR A 123 -14.85 54.86 -31.50
CA TYR A 123 -15.16 55.01 -32.91
C TYR A 123 -14.93 56.48 -33.31
N GLU A 124 -13.95 56.76 -34.16
CA GLU A 124 -13.84 58.06 -34.81
C GLU A 124 -14.84 58.14 -35.96
N ILE A 125 -15.87 58.99 -35.81
CA ILE A 125 -16.80 59.30 -36.90
C ILE A 125 -16.05 60.20 -37.88
N LYS A 126 -15.67 59.67 -39.05
CA LYS A 126 -15.23 60.49 -40.17
C LYS A 126 -16.47 61.10 -40.82
N GLU A 127 -16.71 62.39 -40.56
CA GLU A 127 -17.68 63.17 -41.33
C GLU A 127 -17.25 63.19 -42.80
N LYS A 128 -18.09 62.63 -43.67
CA LYS A 128 -17.88 62.62 -45.11
C LYS A 128 -18.43 63.95 -45.64
N ASN A 129 -17.55 64.91 -45.90
CA ASN A 129 -17.87 66.14 -46.61
C ASN A 129 -18.60 65.81 -47.93
N LYS A 130 -19.80 66.39 -48.10
CA LYS A 130 -20.47 66.50 -49.40
C LYS A 130 -19.92 67.74 -50.09
N GLU A 131 -19.00 67.55 -51.03
CA GLU A 131 -18.76 68.48 -52.14
C GLU A 131 -19.54 67.86 -53.33
N GLU A 132 -20.67 68.44 -53.72
CA GLU A 132 -20.77 69.47 -54.77
C GLU A 132 -20.36 68.93 -56.15
N ASP A 133 -21.28 68.20 -56.79
CA ASP A 133 -21.38 68.20 -58.25
C ASP A 133 -22.57 69.10 -58.62
N SER A 134 -22.25 70.26 -59.18
CA SER A 134 -23.15 71.12 -59.97
C SER A 134 -22.99 70.82 -61.45
#